data_AF-A0A8I1SXW6-F1
#
_entry.id   AF-A0A8I1SXW6-F1
#
_cell.length_a   1.000
_cell.length_b   1.000
_cell.length_c   1.000
_cell.angle_alpha   90.00
_cell.angle_beta   90.00
_cell.angle_gamma   90.00
#
_symmetry.space_group_name_H-M   'P 1'
#
loop_
_entity.id
_entity.type
_entity.pdbx_description
1 polymer ?
#
loop_
_entity_poly.entity_id
_entity_poly.type
_entity_poly.pdbx_seq_one_letter_code
_entity_poly.pdbx_strand_id
1 'polypeptide(L)'
;MTVLALFLAMLLPLLWAGVLLAFAGPLVARWREPVLRHPVLIVESDDWGAGPLSQAAALTRLAAMLQRIRDRNGRAAVMTLGIVLEVPDGARIAASRFAAYHALALADERFAAVRAAMQAGIEAGVFVPQLHGQCHYWPAALLAAARTDTAVRDWLATPEPAATEALPAPLQSRWIDASVLPSRALPGAAIGPAVAAETAAYRAVFGRLPQVAVATTFIWNEAVEAAWAQAGVEVVITPGRRATCRNTAGQPACVDASMLSGERSRAGPRYLVRDVYFEPSLGHAPQRLADGLKLRARQGRACLVETHRFNFLQAEDASLAAFEAGLNAAVAACPRVRFLTPLELAHAIEKRDPAWIEGRLQRRLTVWCARLDEIPRFRRIARLSGLTLPLACLGRAA
;
A
#
# COMPACT_ATOMS: atom_id res chain seq x y z
N MET A 1 -8.40 57.29 -15.37
CA MET A 1 -9.02 55.98 -15.06
C MET A 1 -8.54 54.84 -15.98
N THR A 2 -8.24 55.11 -17.26
CA THR A 2 -7.81 54.11 -18.25
C THR A 2 -6.42 53.52 -18.01
N VAL A 3 -5.43 54.33 -17.62
CA VAL A 3 -4.05 53.86 -17.36
C VAL A 3 -3.99 52.92 -16.15
N LEU A 4 -4.64 53.28 -15.04
CA LEU A 4 -4.69 52.43 -13.84
C LEU A 4 -5.38 51.08 -14.09
N ALA A 5 -6.46 51.07 -14.88
CA ALA A 5 -7.16 49.85 -15.28
C ALA A 5 -6.27 48.95 -16.16
N LEU A 6 -5.50 49.53 -17.09
CA LEU A 6 -4.53 48.79 -17.91
C LEU A 6 -3.37 48.22 -17.08
N PHE A 7 -2.85 48.99 -16.12
CA PHE A 7 -1.83 48.50 -15.18
C PHE A 7 -2.36 47.35 -14.32
N LEU A 8 -3.56 47.47 -13.75
CA LEU A 8 -4.20 46.40 -12.99
C LEU A 8 -4.47 45.15 -13.85
N ALA A 9 -4.87 45.34 -15.11
CA ALA A 9 -5.08 44.26 -16.08
C ALA A 9 -3.79 43.52 -16.45
N MET A 10 -2.62 44.17 -16.37
CA MET A 10 -1.31 43.54 -16.56
C MET A 10 -0.75 42.89 -15.28
N LEU A 11 -0.99 43.49 -14.12
CA LEU A 11 -0.49 42.99 -12.83
C LEU A 11 -1.15 41.68 -12.41
N LEU A 12 -2.44 41.49 -12.74
CA LEU A 12 -3.18 40.29 -12.35
C LEU A 12 -2.67 39.01 -13.06
N PRO A 13 -2.44 38.98 -14.38
CA PRO A 13 -1.77 37.85 -15.04
C PRO A 13 -0.35 37.58 -14.53
N LEU A 14 0.42 38.62 -14.20
CA LEU A 14 1.75 38.47 -13.62
C LEU A 14 1.69 37.82 -12.22
N LEU A 15 0.73 38.22 -11.39
CA LEU A 15 0.46 37.58 -10.11
C LEU A 15 0.08 36.11 -10.29
N TRP A 16 -0.80 35.80 -11.24
CA TRP A 16 -1.18 34.42 -11.56
C TRP A 16 0.00 33.58 -12.04
N ALA A 17 0.83 34.13 -12.93
CA ALA A 17 2.05 33.48 -13.39
C ALA A 17 3.00 33.22 -12.22
N GLY A 18 3.18 34.18 -11.31
CA GLY A 18 3.97 34.02 -10.09
C GLY A 18 3.46 32.90 -9.19
N VAL A 19 2.13 32.80 -8.99
CA VAL A 19 1.52 31.70 -8.23
C VAL A 19 1.73 30.36 -8.94
N LEU A 20 1.46 30.27 -10.24
CA LEU A 20 1.64 29.03 -11.00
C LEU A 20 3.11 28.58 -11.01
N LEU A 21 4.06 29.51 -11.10
CA LEU A 21 5.50 29.23 -11.03
C LEU A 21 5.91 28.75 -9.63
N ALA A 22 5.44 29.41 -8.57
CA ALA A 22 5.72 29.02 -7.19
C ALA A 22 5.22 27.60 -6.86
N PHE A 23 4.17 27.15 -7.56
CA PHE A 23 3.59 25.81 -7.41
C PHE A 23 3.86 24.89 -8.61
N ALA A 24 4.77 25.23 -9.52
CA ALA A 24 4.95 24.52 -10.78
C ALA A 24 5.26 23.03 -10.59
N GLY A 25 6.15 22.69 -9.65
CA GLY A 25 6.51 21.31 -9.34
C GLY A 25 5.28 20.45 -8.97
N PRO A 26 4.57 20.78 -7.87
CA PRO A 26 3.34 20.08 -7.49
C PRO A 26 2.26 20.07 -8.58
N LEU A 27 2.07 21.18 -9.30
CA LEU A 27 1.08 21.27 -10.38
C LEU A 27 1.38 20.31 -11.53
N VAL A 28 2.64 20.27 -11.97
CA VAL A 28 3.12 19.34 -13.01
C VAL A 28 3.05 17.90 -12.52
N ALA A 29 3.38 17.63 -11.26
CA ALA A 29 3.27 16.29 -10.69
C ALA A 29 1.82 15.76 -10.76
N ARG A 30 0.82 16.57 -10.36
CA ARG A 30 -0.60 16.19 -10.46
C ARG A 30 -1.11 16.05 -11.88
N TRP A 31 -0.51 16.76 -12.83
CA TRP A 31 -0.83 16.64 -14.25
C TRP A 31 -0.30 15.34 -14.87
N ARG A 32 0.88 14.90 -14.43
CA ARG A 32 1.57 13.70 -14.92
C ARG A 32 0.93 12.40 -14.41
N GLU A 33 0.30 12.44 -13.24
CA GLU A 33 -0.44 11.29 -12.71
C GLU A 33 -1.46 10.74 -13.73
N PRO A 34 -1.54 9.41 -13.90
CA PRO A 34 -2.49 8.78 -14.81
C PRO A 34 -3.93 9.15 -14.41
N VAL A 35 -4.80 9.28 -15.40
CA VAL A 35 -6.23 9.53 -15.19
C VAL A 35 -7.00 8.29 -15.60
N LEU A 36 -7.69 7.67 -14.64
CA LEU A 36 -8.49 6.48 -14.91
C LEU A 36 -9.85 6.83 -15.52
N ARG A 37 -10.25 6.03 -16.51
CA ARG A 37 -11.56 6.14 -17.20
C ARG A 37 -12.72 5.64 -16.33
N HIS A 38 -12.41 4.78 -15.37
CA HIS A 38 -13.38 4.13 -14.49
C HIS A 38 -12.97 4.35 -13.03
N PRO A 39 -13.94 4.44 -12.11
CA PRO A 39 -13.65 4.20 -10.70
C PRO A 39 -13.01 2.82 -10.56
N VAL A 40 -11.85 2.74 -9.92
CA VAL A 40 -11.14 1.48 -9.67
C VAL A 40 -11.06 1.27 -8.16
N LEU A 41 -11.38 0.07 -7.71
CA LEU A 41 -11.26 -0.34 -6.32
C LEU A 41 -10.34 -1.57 -6.24
N ILE A 42 -9.30 -1.44 -5.43
CA ILE A 42 -8.32 -2.48 -5.13
C ILE A 42 -8.30 -2.65 -3.63
N VAL A 43 -8.39 -3.89 -3.14
CA VAL A 43 -8.22 -4.18 -1.72
C VAL A 43 -6.87 -4.84 -1.51
N GLU A 44 -6.12 -4.34 -0.55
CA GLU A 44 -4.83 -4.88 -0.13
C GLU A 44 -4.94 -5.22 1.36
N SER A 45 -4.74 -6.49 1.67
CA SER A 45 -4.77 -7.00 3.04
C SER A 45 -3.40 -7.57 3.39
N ASP A 46 -2.75 -7.00 4.41
CA ASP A 46 -1.38 -7.36 4.77
C ASP A 46 -1.32 -8.44 5.87
N ASP A 47 -0.11 -8.93 6.12
CA ASP A 47 0.30 -9.90 7.15
C ASP A 47 -0.15 -11.36 6.99
N TRP A 48 -0.73 -11.75 5.86
CA TRP A 48 -1.06 -13.15 5.60
C TRP A 48 0.20 -14.00 5.38
N GLY A 49 0.09 -15.32 5.53
CA GLY A 49 1.19 -16.25 5.25
C GLY A 49 1.61 -17.00 6.50
N ALA A 50 2.92 -17.07 6.75
CA ALA A 50 3.43 -17.71 7.95
C ALA A 50 2.93 -16.95 9.20
N GLY A 51 2.37 -17.67 10.18
CA GLY A 51 1.70 -17.07 11.33
C GLY A 51 0.64 -17.98 11.94
N PRO A 52 -0.33 -17.44 12.71
CA PRO A 52 -1.38 -18.23 13.36
C PRO A 52 -2.04 -19.23 12.40
N LEU A 53 -2.41 -20.42 12.84
CA LEU A 53 -3.00 -21.41 11.90
C LEU A 53 -4.48 -21.13 11.58
N SER A 54 -5.16 -20.36 12.44
CA SER A 54 -6.57 -19.99 12.30
C SER A 54 -6.89 -19.18 11.04
N GLN A 55 -5.90 -18.54 10.42
CA GLN A 55 -6.09 -17.79 9.16
C GLN A 55 -6.57 -18.67 7.99
N ALA A 56 -6.38 -20.00 8.01
CA ALA A 56 -6.92 -20.88 6.97
C ALA A 56 -8.46 -20.79 6.87
N ALA A 57 -9.15 -20.78 8.02
CA ALA A 57 -10.60 -20.63 8.07
C ALA A 57 -11.03 -19.22 7.61
N ALA A 58 -10.32 -18.19 8.08
CA ALA A 58 -10.60 -16.80 7.71
C ALA A 58 -10.43 -16.54 6.20
N LEU A 59 -9.38 -17.07 5.59
CA LEU A 59 -9.16 -17.00 4.15
C LEU A 59 -10.29 -17.67 3.37
N THR A 60 -10.78 -18.82 3.85
CA THR A 60 -11.89 -19.54 3.22
C THR A 60 -13.18 -18.71 3.26
N ARG A 61 -13.49 -18.10 4.41
CA ARG A 61 -14.67 -17.23 4.57
C ARG A 61 -14.57 -15.95 3.76
N LEU A 62 -13.40 -15.32 3.73
CA LEU A 62 -13.10 -14.16 2.88
C LEU A 62 -13.29 -14.50 1.41
N ALA A 63 -12.72 -15.60 0.93
CA ALA A 63 -12.85 -16.02 -0.47
C ALA A 63 -14.32 -16.25 -0.85
N ALA A 64 -15.10 -16.89 0.02
CA ALA A 64 -16.53 -17.10 -0.21
C ALA A 64 -17.32 -15.78 -0.27
N MET A 65 -16.98 -14.80 0.58
CA MET A 65 -17.60 -13.47 0.58
C MET A 65 -17.27 -12.68 -0.69
N LEU A 66 -15.98 -12.59 -1.05
CA LEU A 66 -15.51 -11.85 -2.22
C LEU A 66 -16.13 -12.35 -3.53
N GLN A 67 -16.35 -13.67 -3.68
CA GLN A 67 -16.97 -14.26 -4.87
C GLN A 67 -18.42 -13.81 -5.12
N ARG A 68 -19.13 -13.40 -4.07
CA ARG A 68 -20.53 -12.92 -4.17
C ARG A 68 -20.63 -11.48 -4.63
N ILE A 69 -19.59 -10.68 -4.41
CA ILE A 69 -19.57 -9.26 -4.75
C ILE A 69 -18.94 -9.11 -6.12
N ARG A 70 -19.70 -8.61 -7.08
CA ARG A 70 -19.25 -8.46 -8.46
C ARG A 70 -19.37 -7.03 -8.95
N ASP A 71 -18.43 -6.62 -9.78
CA ASP A 71 -18.55 -5.39 -10.54
C ASP A 71 -19.58 -5.57 -11.67
N ARG A 72 -19.91 -4.49 -12.38
CA ARG A 72 -20.88 -4.54 -13.49
C ARG A 72 -20.46 -5.40 -14.69
N ASN A 73 -19.20 -5.85 -14.77
CA ASN A 73 -18.72 -6.80 -15.79
C ASN A 73 -18.74 -8.25 -15.28
N GLY A 74 -19.27 -8.49 -14.07
CA GLY A 74 -19.30 -9.81 -13.47
C GLY A 74 -17.97 -10.23 -12.84
N ARG A 75 -16.95 -9.35 -12.79
CA ARG A 75 -15.69 -9.66 -12.11
C ARG A 75 -15.91 -9.60 -10.60
N ALA A 76 -15.50 -10.65 -9.88
CA ALA A 76 -15.57 -10.67 -8.43
C ALA A 76 -14.65 -9.61 -7.80
N ALA A 77 -14.98 -9.20 -6.58
CA ALA A 77 -14.05 -8.42 -5.76
C ALA A 77 -12.75 -9.22 -5.57
N VAL A 78 -11.62 -8.54 -5.74
CA VAL A 78 -10.30 -9.15 -5.57
C VAL A 78 -9.59 -8.49 -4.41
N MET A 79 -9.06 -9.32 -3.52
CA MET A 79 -8.19 -8.92 -2.43
C MET A 79 -6.79 -9.38 -2.76
N THR A 80 -5.84 -8.47 -2.65
CA THR A 80 -4.45 -8.84 -2.69
C THR A 80 -3.93 -9.10 -1.30
N LEU A 81 -3.14 -10.17 -1.16
CA LEU A 81 -2.65 -10.64 0.13
C LEU A 81 -1.18 -10.27 0.24
N GLY A 82 -0.82 -9.40 1.18
CA GLY A 82 0.56 -9.16 1.57
C GLY A 82 1.10 -10.39 2.30
N ILE A 83 2.03 -11.11 1.66
CA ILE A 83 2.53 -12.39 2.16
C ILE A 83 3.83 -12.20 2.95
N VAL A 84 3.79 -12.65 4.21
CA VAL A 84 4.94 -12.88 5.07
C VAL A 84 5.34 -14.36 4.96
N LEU A 85 6.61 -14.61 4.62
CA LEU A 85 7.07 -15.93 4.18
C LEU A 85 7.58 -16.83 5.30
N GLU A 86 7.86 -16.30 6.49
CA GLU A 86 8.32 -17.05 7.65
C GLU A 86 7.96 -16.37 8.98
N VAL A 87 7.98 -17.18 10.02
CA VAL A 87 7.89 -16.78 11.44
C VAL A 87 8.99 -17.47 12.24
N PRO A 88 9.24 -17.13 13.51
CA PRO A 88 10.26 -17.81 14.31
C PRO A 88 9.84 -19.27 14.57
N ASP A 89 10.79 -20.19 14.50
CA ASP A 89 10.67 -21.51 15.13
C ASP A 89 11.07 -21.37 16.60
N GLY A 90 10.09 -21.04 17.44
CA GLY A 90 10.35 -20.72 18.84
C GLY A 90 10.98 -21.86 19.63
N ALA A 91 10.62 -23.11 19.33
CA ALA A 91 11.22 -24.28 19.96
C ALA A 91 12.72 -24.38 19.65
N ARG A 92 13.12 -24.20 18.39
CA ARG A 92 14.53 -24.24 18.00
C ARG A 92 15.31 -23.03 18.50
N ILE A 93 14.70 -21.84 18.50
CA ILE A 93 15.33 -20.63 19.05
C ILE A 93 15.59 -20.79 20.55
N ALA A 94 14.60 -21.27 21.31
CA ALA A 94 14.75 -21.56 22.73
C ALA A 94 15.81 -22.63 22.99
N ALA A 95 15.84 -23.71 22.20
CA ALA A 95 16.86 -24.77 22.29
C ALA A 95 18.28 -24.24 22.03
N SER A 96 18.44 -23.25 21.15
CA SER A 96 19.71 -22.55 20.92
C SER A 96 20.08 -21.54 22.01
N ARG A 97 19.26 -21.39 23.06
CA ARG A 97 19.37 -20.33 24.08
C ARG A 97 19.42 -18.93 23.46
N PHE A 98 18.60 -18.69 22.42
CA PHE A 98 18.53 -17.43 21.68
C PHE A 98 19.86 -17.01 21.03
N ALA A 99 20.78 -17.95 20.78
CA ALA A 99 22.05 -17.67 20.12
C ALA A 99 21.90 -17.54 18.60
N ALA A 100 20.91 -18.20 18.01
CA ALA A 100 20.65 -18.18 16.57
C ALA A 100 19.15 -18.06 16.28
N TYR A 101 18.83 -17.39 15.17
CA TYR A 101 17.47 -17.32 14.66
C TYR A 101 17.20 -18.57 13.83
N HIS A 102 16.08 -19.24 14.12
CA HIS A 102 15.58 -20.35 13.33
C HIS A 102 14.19 -19.96 12.81
N ALA A 103 13.98 -20.15 11.51
CA ALA A 103 12.75 -19.81 10.84
C ALA A 103 11.87 -21.05 10.66
N LEU A 104 10.56 -20.82 10.73
CA LEU A 104 9.54 -21.71 10.22
C LEU A 104 8.94 -21.07 8.95
N ALA A 105 9.34 -21.59 7.79
CA ALA A 105 8.93 -21.05 6.49
C ALA A 105 7.47 -21.40 6.17
N LEU A 106 6.79 -20.57 5.36
CA LEU A 106 5.42 -20.80 4.87
C LEU A 106 5.29 -22.10 4.07
N ALA A 107 6.39 -22.62 3.53
CA ALA A 107 6.44 -23.92 2.86
C ALA A 107 6.39 -25.12 3.84
N ASP A 108 6.59 -24.90 5.14
CA ASP A 108 6.52 -25.94 6.16
C ASP A 108 5.12 -26.56 6.25
N GLU A 109 5.03 -27.82 6.60
CA GLU A 109 3.77 -28.56 6.52
C GLU A 109 2.72 -28.14 7.56
N ARG A 110 3.15 -27.46 8.62
CA ARG A 110 2.22 -26.79 9.55
C ARG A 110 1.33 -25.77 8.86
N PHE A 111 1.79 -25.16 7.77
CA PHE A 111 1.02 -24.16 7.02
C PHE A 111 0.27 -24.74 5.81
N ALA A 112 0.20 -26.06 5.64
CA ALA A 112 -0.46 -26.68 4.49
C ALA A 112 -1.90 -26.19 4.29
N ALA A 113 -2.69 -26.12 5.37
CA ALA A 113 -4.07 -25.64 5.31
C ALA A 113 -4.17 -24.15 4.92
N VAL A 114 -3.24 -23.32 5.40
CA VAL A 114 -3.17 -21.89 5.04
C VAL A 114 -2.83 -21.74 3.56
N ARG A 115 -1.81 -22.46 3.07
CA ARG A 115 -1.45 -22.47 1.64
C ARG A 115 -2.60 -22.95 0.76
N ALA A 116 -3.30 -24.02 1.17
CA ALA A 116 -4.45 -24.55 0.44
C ALA A 116 -5.59 -23.51 0.35
N ALA A 117 -5.90 -22.82 1.44
CA ALA A 117 -6.93 -21.76 1.45
C ALA A 117 -6.54 -20.58 0.55
N MET A 118 -5.27 -20.16 0.56
CA MET A 118 -4.76 -19.13 -0.37
C MET A 118 -4.89 -19.58 -1.82
N GLN A 119 -4.44 -20.79 -2.13
CA GLN A 119 -4.47 -21.35 -3.48
C GLN A 119 -5.91 -21.47 -4.01
N ALA A 120 -6.85 -21.94 -3.19
CA ALA A 120 -8.25 -22.01 -3.55
C ALA A 120 -8.84 -20.63 -3.89
N GLY A 121 -8.51 -19.58 -3.12
CA GLY A 121 -8.95 -18.22 -3.44
C GLY A 121 -8.25 -17.60 -4.66
N ILE A 122 -7.01 -17.99 -4.94
CA ILE A 122 -6.30 -17.62 -6.18
C ILE A 122 -7.00 -18.25 -7.38
N GLU A 123 -7.32 -19.54 -7.32
CA GLU A 123 -8.03 -20.27 -8.37
C GLU A 123 -9.44 -19.74 -8.60
N ALA A 124 -10.13 -19.32 -7.53
CA ALA A 124 -11.43 -18.66 -7.60
C ALA A 124 -11.35 -17.20 -8.13
N GLY A 125 -10.14 -16.66 -8.35
CA GLY A 125 -9.92 -15.32 -8.89
C GLY A 125 -10.20 -14.18 -7.90
N VAL A 126 -10.24 -14.47 -6.60
CA VAL A 126 -10.52 -13.49 -5.54
C VAL A 126 -9.29 -13.13 -4.71
N PHE A 127 -8.20 -13.92 -4.79
CA PHE A 127 -6.92 -13.60 -4.17
C PHE A 127 -5.78 -13.43 -5.16
N VAL A 128 -4.90 -12.48 -4.87
CA VAL A 128 -3.59 -12.36 -5.55
C VAL A 128 -2.50 -12.08 -4.51
N PRO A 129 -1.49 -12.97 -4.37
CA PRO A 129 -0.42 -12.77 -3.42
C PRO A 129 0.54 -11.66 -3.86
N GLN A 130 1.06 -10.91 -2.91
CA GLN A 130 2.12 -9.91 -3.07
C GLN A 130 3.22 -10.14 -2.03
N LEU A 131 4.44 -9.68 -2.30
CA LEU A 131 5.53 -9.80 -1.33
C LEU A 131 5.36 -8.76 -0.22
N HIS A 132 5.24 -9.22 1.04
CA HIS A 132 5.25 -8.37 2.23
C HIS A 132 6.46 -8.66 3.13
N GLY A 133 7.50 -9.31 2.60
CA GLY A 133 8.79 -9.57 3.26
C GLY A 133 8.98 -11.03 3.68
N GLN A 134 10.23 -11.38 4.03
CA GLN A 134 10.53 -12.70 4.57
C GLN A 134 9.76 -12.91 5.87
N CYS A 135 9.93 -11.95 6.77
CA CYS A 135 9.30 -11.84 8.07
C CYS A 135 8.96 -10.36 8.30
N HIS A 136 8.13 -10.07 9.30
CA HIS A 136 7.72 -8.69 9.60
C HIS A 136 8.76 -7.90 10.42
N TYR A 137 10.02 -8.35 10.44
CA TYR A 137 11.11 -7.82 11.27
C TYR A 137 12.48 -8.13 10.66
N TRP A 138 13.54 -7.53 11.18
CA TRP A 138 14.91 -7.95 10.88
C TRP A 138 15.38 -8.98 11.94
N PRO A 139 15.64 -10.27 11.59
CA PRO A 139 15.92 -11.32 12.58
C PRO A 139 17.04 -11.00 13.57
N ALA A 140 18.13 -10.39 13.11
CA ALA A 140 19.23 -10.00 14.01
C ALA A 140 18.82 -8.88 14.99
N ALA A 141 17.96 -7.95 14.56
CA ALA A 141 17.45 -6.90 15.44
C ALA A 141 16.53 -7.49 16.51
N LEU A 142 15.72 -8.48 16.12
CA LEU A 142 14.80 -9.17 17.02
C LEU A 142 15.55 -10.01 18.08
N LEU A 143 16.59 -10.75 17.68
CA LEU A 143 17.47 -11.46 18.63
C LEU A 143 18.21 -10.50 19.57
N ALA A 144 18.66 -9.34 19.06
CA ALA A 144 19.32 -8.33 19.87
C ALA A 144 18.35 -7.77 20.93
N ALA A 145 17.12 -7.43 20.54
CA ALA A 145 16.10 -6.94 21.47
C ALA A 145 15.74 -7.98 22.55
N ALA A 146 15.64 -9.27 22.19
CA ALA A 146 15.33 -10.36 23.12
C ALA A 146 16.38 -10.57 24.23
N ARG A 147 17.59 -9.99 24.10
CA ARG A 147 18.60 -10.03 25.17
C ARG A 147 18.26 -9.12 26.34
N THR A 148 17.51 -8.05 26.09
CA THR A 148 17.20 -7.01 27.07
C THR A 148 15.71 -6.88 27.36
N ASP A 149 14.86 -7.37 26.46
CA ASP A 149 13.40 -7.33 26.59
C ASP A 149 12.85 -8.75 26.76
N THR A 150 12.32 -9.03 27.95
CA THR A 150 11.75 -10.34 28.28
C THR A 150 10.48 -10.63 27.49
N ALA A 151 9.66 -9.63 27.18
CA ALA A 151 8.44 -9.84 26.41
C ALA A 151 8.77 -10.26 24.95
N VAL A 152 9.79 -9.64 24.36
CA VAL A 152 10.28 -10.04 23.03
C VAL A 152 10.88 -11.45 23.06
N ARG A 153 11.63 -11.78 24.12
CA ARG A 153 12.22 -13.10 24.31
C ARG A 153 11.14 -14.18 24.46
N ASP A 154 10.12 -13.91 25.25
CA ASP A 154 9.03 -14.86 25.51
C ASP A 154 8.19 -15.04 24.23
N TRP A 155 7.92 -13.95 23.49
CA TRP A 155 7.28 -14.02 22.17
C TRP A 155 8.08 -14.91 21.21
N LEU A 156 9.41 -14.72 21.12
CA LEU A 156 10.29 -15.53 20.27
C LEU A 156 10.31 -17.01 20.62
N ALA A 157 10.12 -17.36 21.89
CA ALA A 157 10.13 -18.74 22.37
C ALA A 157 8.77 -19.43 22.28
N THR A 158 7.73 -18.74 21.81
CA THR A 158 6.37 -19.29 21.73
C THR A 158 6.35 -20.54 20.83
N PRO A 159 5.77 -21.68 21.28
CA PRO A 159 5.75 -22.91 20.50
C PRO A 159 4.88 -22.83 19.25
N GLU A 160 3.77 -22.08 19.32
CA GLU A 160 2.91 -21.82 18.18
C GLU A 160 3.43 -20.62 17.38
N PRO A 161 3.22 -20.61 16.04
CA PRO A 161 3.46 -19.46 15.19
C PRO A 161 2.82 -18.18 15.75
N ALA A 162 3.65 -17.33 16.36
CA ALA A 162 3.18 -16.13 17.02
C ALA A 162 2.69 -15.08 16.00
N ALA A 163 1.67 -14.31 16.40
CA ALA A 163 1.22 -13.15 15.64
C ALA A 163 2.26 -12.03 15.74
N THR A 164 2.72 -11.54 14.58
CA THR A 164 3.69 -10.44 14.48
C THR A 164 3.16 -9.13 15.06
N GLU A 165 1.83 -8.97 15.08
CA GLU A 165 1.11 -7.84 15.64
C GLU A 165 1.28 -7.72 17.16
N ALA A 166 1.66 -8.82 17.84
CA ALA A 166 1.97 -8.82 19.27
C ALA A 166 3.38 -8.30 19.59
N LEU A 167 4.26 -8.13 18.58
CA LEU A 167 5.56 -7.52 18.79
C LEU A 167 5.43 -6.01 19.04
N PRO A 168 6.36 -5.41 19.81
CA PRO A 168 6.49 -3.96 19.86
C PRO A 168 6.56 -3.36 18.45
N ALA A 169 5.71 -2.38 18.17
CA ALA A 169 5.59 -1.76 16.84
C ALA A 169 6.94 -1.33 16.22
N PRO A 170 7.97 -0.89 16.99
CA PRO A 170 9.26 -0.59 16.40
C PRO A 170 9.99 -1.78 15.78
N LEU A 171 9.86 -2.97 16.37
CA LEU A 171 10.52 -4.19 15.91
C LEU A 171 9.82 -4.81 14.69
N GLN A 172 8.58 -4.39 14.42
CA GLN A 172 7.83 -4.76 13.23
C GLN A 172 8.38 -4.02 12.00
N SER A 173 9.66 -4.17 11.68
CA SER A 173 10.31 -3.48 10.57
C SER A 173 11.39 -4.33 9.92
N ARG A 174 11.13 -4.72 8.67
CA ARG A 174 12.00 -5.61 7.92
C ARG A 174 13.30 -4.95 7.46
N TRP A 175 13.27 -3.69 7.04
CA TRP A 175 14.38 -3.06 6.30
C TRP A 175 15.23 -2.06 7.11
N ILE A 176 15.16 -2.14 8.43
CA ILE A 176 15.95 -1.33 9.38
C ILE A 176 16.38 -2.19 10.57
N ASP A 177 17.45 -1.79 11.24
CA ASP A 177 17.81 -2.31 12.55
C ASP A 177 17.10 -1.48 13.63
N ALA A 178 15.99 -2.05 14.14
CA ALA A 178 15.17 -1.45 15.19
C ALA A 178 15.46 -2.04 16.59
N SER A 179 16.61 -2.71 16.79
CA SER A 179 17.02 -3.19 18.12
C SER A 179 17.26 -2.06 19.12
N VAL A 180 17.50 -0.85 18.61
CA VAL A 180 17.61 0.40 19.36
C VAL A 180 16.83 1.50 18.65
N LEU A 181 16.45 2.54 19.39
CA LEU A 181 15.80 3.74 18.86
C LEU A 181 16.67 4.99 19.10
N PRO A 182 16.79 5.91 18.12
CA PRO A 182 16.29 5.80 16.75
C PRO A 182 16.94 4.64 15.98
N SER A 183 16.17 4.04 15.08
CA SER A 183 16.63 2.85 14.35
C SER A 183 17.80 3.17 13.43
N ARG A 184 18.59 2.16 13.08
CA ARG A 184 19.72 2.28 12.16
C ARG A 184 19.38 1.68 10.81
N ALA A 185 20.02 2.18 9.76
CA ALA A 185 19.95 1.55 8.45
C ALA A 185 20.66 0.18 8.47
N LEU A 186 20.14 -0.78 7.71
CA LEU A 186 20.82 -2.04 7.47
C LEU A 186 22.08 -1.82 6.63
N PRO A 187 23.14 -2.64 6.79
CA PRO A 187 24.26 -2.63 5.87
C PRO A 187 23.79 -2.94 4.44
N GLY A 188 24.18 -2.12 3.46
CA GLY A 188 23.73 -2.29 2.07
C GLY A 188 24.04 -3.68 1.50
N ALA A 189 25.17 -4.28 1.89
CA ALA A 189 25.58 -5.63 1.50
C ALA A 189 24.63 -6.74 2.01
N ALA A 190 23.81 -6.48 3.03
CA ALA A 190 22.84 -7.43 3.56
C ALA A 190 21.50 -7.42 2.80
N ILE A 191 21.19 -6.32 2.09
CA ILE A 191 19.87 -6.12 1.46
C ILE A 191 19.69 -7.04 0.25
N GLY A 192 20.67 -7.09 -0.66
CA GLY A 192 20.60 -7.92 -1.87
C GLY A 192 20.35 -9.41 -1.56
N PRO A 193 21.19 -10.05 -0.73
CA PRO A 193 20.96 -11.44 -0.31
C PRO A 193 19.63 -11.66 0.40
N ALA A 194 19.18 -10.71 1.22
CA ALA A 194 17.88 -10.79 1.90
C ALA A 194 16.70 -10.79 0.91
N VAL A 195 16.71 -9.91 -0.08
CA VAL A 195 15.69 -9.88 -1.14
C VAL A 195 15.75 -11.14 -2.02
N ALA A 196 16.95 -11.64 -2.32
CA ALA A 196 17.10 -12.89 -3.09
C ALA A 196 16.50 -14.09 -2.34
N ALA A 197 16.73 -14.19 -1.03
CA ALA A 197 16.13 -15.23 -0.19
C ALA A 197 14.59 -15.11 -0.16
N GLU A 198 14.06 -13.89 0.01
CA GLU A 198 12.63 -13.60 -0.01
C GLU A 198 11.94 -14.03 -1.30
N THR A 199 12.50 -13.62 -2.43
CA THR A 199 11.92 -13.95 -3.73
C THR A 199 12.03 -15.43 -4.06
N ALA A 200 13.09 -16.12 -3.60
CA ALA A 200 13.22 -17.57 -3.71
C ALA A 200 12.17 -18.31 -2.87
N ALA A 201 11.96 -17.90 -1.61
CA ALA A 201 10.94 -18.47 -0.73
C ALA A 201 9.52 -18.21 -1.27
N TYR A 202 9.24 -17.01 -1.77
CA TYR A 202 7.98 -16.70 -2.44
C TYR A 202 7.74 -17.62 -3.65
N ARG A 203 8.76 -17.79 -4.51
CA ARG A 203 8.67 -18.68 -5.67
C ARG A 203 8.45 -20.14 -5.29
N ALA A 204 9.05 -20.60 -4.19
CA ALA A 204 8.84 -21.96 -3.71
C ALA A 204 7.38 -22.23 -3.30
N VAL A 205 6.68 -21.21 -2.79
CA VAL A 205 5.26 -21.32 -2.38
C VAL A 205 4.30 -21.15 -3.57
N PHE A 206 4.53 -20.15 -4.43
CA PHE A 206 3.56 -19.76 -5.46
C PHE A 206 3.96 -20.15 -6.89
N GLY A 207 5.11 -20.78 -7.09
CA GLY A 207 5.62 -21.22 -8.40
C GLY A 207 6.09 -20.07 -9.32
N ARG A 208 6.05 -18.82 -8.85
CA ARG A 208 6.43 -17.62 -9.63
C ARG A 208 7.14 -16.59 -8.75
N LEU A 209 7.92 -15.71 -9.37
CA LEU A 209 8.54 -14.59 -8.67
C LEU A 209 7.49 -13.52 -8.29
N PRO A 210 7.69 -12.78 -7.19
CA PRO A 210 6.81 -11.68 -6.83
C PRO A 210 7.00 -10.50 -7.78
N GLN A 211 5.90 -9.97 -8.32
CA GLN A 211 5.90 -8.79 -9.20
C GLN A 211 5.46 -7.51 -8.49
N VAL A 212 4.86 -7.64 -7.30
CA VAL A 212 4.40 -6.55 -6.46
C VAL A 212 4.99 -6.73 -5.06
N ALA A 213 5.53 -5.64 -4.50
CA ALA A 213 6.04 -5.62 -3.14
C ALA A 213 5.42 -4.47 -2.33
N VAL A 214 5.17 -4.74 -1.05
CA VAL A 214 4.76 -3.76 -0.04
C VAL A 214 5.68 -3.92 1.17
N ALA A 215 6.35 -2.85 1.59
CA ALA A 215 7.24 -2.92 2.75
C ALA A 215 6.43 -3.07 4.04
N THR A 216 6.86 -3.96 4.94
CA THR A 216 6.35 -4.07 6.32
C THR A 216 6.36 -2.71 7.01
N THR A 217 5.21 -2.24 7.51
CA THR A 217 5.04 -0.91 8.14
C THR A 217 5.51 0.29 7.30
N PHE A 218 5.65 0.11 5.98
CA PHE A 218 6.08 1.17 5.06
C PHE A 218 7.43 1.83 5.40
N ILE A 219 8.40 1.02 5.85
CA ILE A 219 9.78 1.46 6.06
C ILE A 219 10.72 0.70 5.12
N TRP A 220 11.37 1.41 4.20
CA TRP A 220 12.35 0.87 3.25
C TRP A 220 13.20 2.01 2.67
N ASN A 221 14.18 1.70 1.81
CA ASN A 221 15.04 2.70 1.17
C ASN A 221 15.32 2.36 -0.32
N GLU A 222 16.07 3.21 -1.03
CA GLU A 222 16.41 3.00 -2.46
C GLU A 222 17.18 1.71 -2.74
N ALA A 223 18.02 1.26 -1.79
CA ALA A 223 18.76 0.01 -1.96
C ALA A 223 17.82 -1.21 -1.95
N VAL A 224 16.77 -1.17 -1.13
CA VAL A 224 15.70 -2.18 -1.14
C VAL A 224 14.93 -2.15 -2.46
N GLU A 225 14.55 -0.97 -2.95
CA GLU A 225 13.88 -0.85 -4.26
C GLU A 225 14.75 -1.38 -5.41
N ALA A 226 16.05 -1.09 -5.39
CA ALA A 226 16.99 -1.60 -6.39
C ALA A 226 17.11 -3.13 -6.34
N ALA A 227 17.20 -3.71 -5.14
CA ALA A 227 17.24 -5.15 -4.97
C ALA A 227 15.92 -5.82 -5.41
N TRP A 228 14.76 -5.22 -5.09
CA TRP A 228 13.45 -5.68 -5.57
C TRP A 228 13.35 -5.63 -7.09
N ALA A 229 13.81 -4.54 -7.72
CA ALA A 229 13.82 -4.40 -9.17
C ALA A 229 14.66 -5.51 -9.84
N GLN A 230 15.87 -5.77 -9.30
CA GLN A 230 16.74 -6.84 -9.77
C GLN A 230 16.10 -8.23 -9.61
N ALA A 231 15.25 -8.41 -8.61
CA ALA A 231 14.52 -9.65 -8.37
C ALA A 231 13.20 -9.77 -9.16
N GLY A 232 12.87 -8.80 -10.01
CA GLY A 232 11.70 -8.84 -10.89
C GLY A 232 10.44 -8.18 -10.34
N VAL A 233 10.52 -7.44 -9.23
CA VAL A 233 9.40 -6.62 -8.75
C VAL A 233 9.19 -5.45 -9.70
N GLU A 234 7.96 -5.30 -10.18
CA GLU A 234 7.55 -4.25 -11.12
C GLU A 234 6.81 -3.11 -10.43
N VAL A 235 6.21 -3.38 -9.27
CA VAL A 235 5.32 -2.46 -8.56
C VAL A 235 5.67 -2.42 -7.07
N VAL A 236 5.74 -1.21 -6.53
CA VAL A 236 5.86 -0.96 -5.09
C VAL A 236 4.61 -0.24 -4.60
N ILE A 237 3.94 -0.84 -3.62
CA ILE A 237 2.83 -0.21 -2.90
C ILE A 237 3.40 0.71 -1.82
N THR A 238 2.90 1.94 -1.74
CA THR A 238 3.43 2.99 -0.86
C THR A 238 2.28 3.80 -0.25
N PRO A 239 2.45 4.40 0.95
CA PRO A 239 1.47 5.32 1.51
C PRO A 239 1.65 6.74 0.93
N GLY A 240 2.33 6.89 -0.22
CA GLY A 240 2.66 8.17 -0.85
C GLY A 240 3.89 8.85 -0.26
N ARG A 241 4.60 8.18 0.64
CA ARG A 241 5.84 8.65 1.26
C ARG A 241 6.70 7.46 1.65
N ARG A 242 8.02 7.62 1.61
CA ARG A 242 8.97 6.61 2.09
C ARG A 242 9.60 7.07 3.39
N ALA A 243 9.32 6.35 4.47
CA ALA A 243 10.07 6.45 5.70
C ALA A 243 11.27 5.50 5.63
N THR A 244 12.43 5.93 6.11
CA THR A 244 13.66 5.14 6.07
C THR A 244 14.16 4.73 7.45
N CYS A 245 13.50 5.19 8.52
CA CYS A 245 13.88 4.91 9.90
C CYS A 245 12.66 4.98 10.85
N ARG A 246 12.89 4.62 12.11
CA ARG A 246 12.05 4.96 13.26
C ARG A 246 12.76 5.96 14.17
N ASN A 247 12.01 6.96 14.65
CA ASN A 247 12.54 7.96 15.58
C ASN A 247 12.68 7.42 17.02
N THR A 248 13.11 8.26 17.96
CA THR A 248 13.25 7.91 19.38
C THR A 248 11.93 7.44 20.02
N ALA A 249 10.78 7.89 19.52
CA ALA A 249 9.45 7.45 19.95
C ALA A 249 8.96 6.19 19.22
N GLY A 250 9.79 5.58 18.36
CA GLY A 250 9.45 4.36 17.62
C GLY A 250 8.54 4.58 16.41
N GLN A 251 8.25 5.83 16.04
CA GLN A 251 7.36 6.17 14.92
C GLN A 251 8.14 6.22 13.60
N PRO A 252 7.53 5.86 12.45
CA PRO A 252 8.15 6.05 11.14
C PRO A 252 8.63 7.49 10.93
N ALA A 253 9.89 7.65 10.50
CA ALA A 253 10.58 8.92 10.38
C ALA A 253 11.60 8.88 9.23
N CYS A 254 12.46 9.91 9.16
CA CYS A 254 13.45 10.06 8.10
C CYS A 254 12.82 9.98 6.69
N VAL A 255 11.71 10.72 6.51
CA VAL A 255 10.98 10.72 5.24
C VAL A 255 11.85 11.40 4.18
N ASP A 256 12.27 10.65 3.18
CA ASP A 256 13.21 11.11 2.15
C ASP A 256 12.54 11.34 0.78
N ALA A 257 11.35 10.79 0.58
CA ALA A 257 10.61 10.89 -0.66
C ALA A 257 9.10 11.02 -0.44
N SER A 258 8.45 11.78 -1.33
CA SER A 258 7.00 11.77 -1.57
C SER A 258 6.74 11.16 -2.94
N MET A 259 5.70 10.35 -3.05
CA MET A 259 5.43 9.51 -4.22
C MET A 259 3.97 9.68 -4.65
N LEU A 260 3.74 9.68 -5.97
CA LEU A 260 2.41 9.65 -6.57
C LEU A 260 2.21 8.36 -7.38
N SER A 261 0.96 7.90 -7.47
CA SER A 261 0.62 6.74 -8.28
C SER A 261 1.03 6.95 -9.73
N GLY A 262 1.71 5.97 -10.31
CA GLY A 262 2.20 6.00 -11.70
C GLY A 262 3.63 6.50 -11.85
N GLU A 263 4.20 7.17 -10.84
CA GLU A 263 5.64 7.51 -10.81
C GLU A 263 6.49 6.24 -10.76
N ARG A 264 7.74 6.35 -11.20
CA ARG A 264 8.72 5.27 -11.17
C ARG A 264 9.80 5.59 -10.15
N SER A 265 10.24 4.57 -9.42
CA SER A 265 11.48 4.66 -8.64
C SER A 265 12.68 4.84 -9.57
N ARG A 266 13.82 5.23 -8.99
CA ARG A 266 15.09 5.29 -9.73
C ARG A 266 15.52 3.94 -10.29
N ALA A 267 15.11 2.85 -9.63
CA ALA A 267 15.41 1.48 -10.02
C ALA A 267 14.43 0.91 -11.06
N GLY A 268 13.34 1.60 -11.37
CA GLY A 268 12.35 1.17 -12.37
C GLY A 268 10.94 0.87 -11.85
N PRO A 269 10.74 0.18 -10.71
CA PRO A 269 9.41 -0.16 -10.19
C PRO A 269 8.46 1.04 -10.15
N ARG A 270 7.21 0.79 -10.50
CA ARG A 270 6.15 1.81 -10.43
C ARG A 270 5.56 1.88 -9.03
N TYR A 271 5.33 3.10 -8.55
CA TYR A 271 4.57 3.31 -7.32
C TYR A 271 3.07 3.28 -7.57
N LEU A 272 2.36 2.61 -6.68
CA LEU A 272 0.92 2.78 -6.49
C LEU A 272 0.66 3.19 -5.04
N VAL A 273 -0.06 4.31 -4.89
CA VAL A 273 -0.34 4.90 -3.59
C VAL A 273 -1.60 4.28 -2.98
N ARG A 274 -1.41 3.63 -1.83
CA ARG A 274 -2.46 3.11 -0.96
C ARG A 274 -2.73 4.11 0.15
N ASP A 275 -3.92 4.71 0.15
CA ASP A 275 -4.24 5.83 1.03
C ASP A 275 -5.64 5.78 1.66
N VAL A 276 -6.38 4.69 1.45
CA VAL A 276 -7.67 4.43 2.09
C VAL A 276 -7.49 3.38 3.18
N TYR A 277 -7.16 3.83 4.39
CA TYR A 277 -6.99 2.95 5.55
C TYR A 277 -8.33 2.46 6.09
N PHE A 278 -8.55 1.14 6.18
CA PHE A 278 -9.80 0.51 6.61
C PHE A 278 -9.56 -0.71 7.50
N GLU A 279 -9.90 -0.54 8.78
CA GLU A 279 -9.66 -1.51 9.86
C GLU A 279 -10.93 -1.62 10.70
N PRO A 280 -11.86 -2.51 10.35
CA PRO A 280 -13.11 -2.69 11.10
C PRO A 280 -12.90 -2.90 12.60
N SER A 281 -11.89 -3.67 13.00
CA SER A 281 -11.56 -3.91 14.41
C SER A 281 -11.11 -2.66 15.16
N LEU A 282 -10.70 -1.60 14.44
CA LEU A 282 -10.39 -0.29 15.02
C LEU A 282 -11.57 0.70 14.92
N GLY A 283 -12.78 0.20 14.63
CA GLY A 283 -14.01 1.00 14.58
C GLY A 283 -14.24 1.75 13.27
N HIS A 284 -13.51 1.43 12.21
CA HIS A 284 -13.76 2.04 10.90
C HIS A 284 -15.10 1.58 10.31
N ALA A 285 -15.99 2.55 10.07
CA ALA A 285 -17.31 2.28 9.49
C ALA A 285 -17.23 1.82 8.02
N PRO A 286 -18.11 0.91 7.57
CA PRO A 286 -18.17 0.42 6.18
C PRO A 286 -18.19 1.51 5.11
N GLN A 287 -18.85 2.63 5.41
CA GLN A 287 -19.02 3.77 4.52
C GLN A 287 -17.69 4.38 4.05
N ARG A 288 -16.61 4.20 4.82
CA ARG A 288 -15.27 4.67 4.49
C ARG A 288 -14.77 4.16 3.13
N LEU A 289 -15.12 2.93 2.74
CA LEU A 289 -14.74 2.38 1.44
C LEU A 289 -15.43 3.12 0.28
N ALA A 290 -16.73 3.37 0.42
CA ALA A 290 -17.51 4.09 -0.59
C ALA A 290 -17.06 5.54 -0.72
N ASP A 291 -16.78 6.22 0.39
CA ASP A 291 -16.35 7.61 0.39
C ASP A 291 -14.93 7.76 -0.17
N GLY A 292 -14.02 6.84 0.18
CA GLY A 292 -12.69 6.73 -0.42
C GLY A 292 -12.77 6.53 -1.94
N LEU A 293 -13.61 5.60 -2.40
CA LEU A 293 -13.80 5.36 -3.83
C LEU A 293 -14.35 6.59 -4.56
N LYS A 294 -15.38 7.25 -4.03
CA LYS A 294 -15.95 8.47 -4.63
C LYS A 294 -14.90 9.56 -4.78
N LEU A 295 -14.10 9.79 -3.75
CA LEU A 295 -13.06 10.81 -3.76
C LEU A 295 -12.00 10.50 -4.82
N ARG A 296 -11.46 9.27 -4.84
CA ARG A 296 -10.44 8.87 -5.81
C ARG A 296 -10.96 8.83 -7.24
N ALA A 297 -12.21 8.40 -7.45
CA ALA A 297 -12.87 8.44 -8.75
C ALA A 297 -12.97 9.88 -9.29
N ARG A 298 -13.35 10.85 -8.44
CA ARG A 298 -13.36 12.28 -8.81
C ARG A 298 -11.98 12.80 -9.20
N GLN A 299 -10.93 12.24 -8.60
CA GLN A 299 -9.54 12.55 -8.91
C GLN A 299 -8.96 11.68 -10.02
N GLY A 300 -9.77 10.84 -10.69
CA GLY A 300 -9.29 9.90 -11.71
C GLY A 300 -8.17 8.98 -11.21
N ARG A 301 -8.16 8.64 -9.92
CA ARG A 301 -7.21 7.72 -9.27
C ARG A 301 -7.90 6.41 -8.91
N ALA A 302 -7.10 5.36 -8.74
CA ALA A 302 -7.60 4.14 -8.12
C ALA A 302 -7.77 4.36 -6.61
N CYS A 303 -8.76 3.68 -6.03
CA CYS A 303 -8.95 3.55 -4.61
C CYS A 303 -8.24 2.26 -4.17
N LEU A 304 -7.06 2.40 -3.55
CA LEU A 304 -6.33 1.29 -2.94
C LEU A 304 -6.65 1.31 -1.45
N VAL A 305 -7.38 0.30 -1.01
CA VAL A 305 -7.83 0.10 0.37
C VAL A 305 -6.80 -0.74 1.10
N GLU A 306 -6.36 -0.25 2.25
CA GLU A 306 -5.54 -0.99 3.21
C GLU A 306 -6.41 -1.62 4.26
N THR A 307 -6.17 -2.89 4.54
CA THR A 307 -6.70 -3.61 5.69
C THR A 307 -5.67 -4.65 6.15
N HIS A 308 -5.85 -5.29 7.29
CA HIS A 308 -4.89 -6.29 7.79
C HIS A 308 -5.59 -7.58 8.23
N ARG A 309 -4.84 -8.69 8.22
CA ARG A 309 -5.37 -10.00 8.65
C ARG A 309 -6.00 -9.96 10.04
N PHE A 310 -5.49 -9.14 10.96
CA PHE A 310 -5.94 -9.13 12.36
C PHE A 310 -7.43 -8.82 12.48
N ASN A 311 -8.00 -8.03 11.57
CA ASN A 311 -9.45 -7.78 11.56
C ASN A 311 -10.25 -9.08 11.45
N PHE A 312 -9.76 -10.00 10.61
CA PHE A 312 -10.41 -11.26 10.28
C PHE A 312 -10.01 -12.40 11.23
N LEU A 313 -9.04 -12.18 12.12
CA LEU A 313 -8.65 -13.17 13.14
C LEU A 313 -9.19 -12.84 14.54
N GLN A 314 -9.25 -11.56 14.90
CA GLN A 314 -9.64 -11.14 16.25
C GLN A 314 -11.13 -10.84 16.38
N ALA A 315 -11.76 -10.29 15.34
CA ALA A 315 -13.17 -9.92 15.33
C ALA A 315 -13.83 -10.37 14.02
N GLU A 316 -13.59 -11.62 13.64
CA GLU A 316 -13.86 -12.14 12.29
C GLU A 316 -15.26 -11.82 11.77
N ASP A 317 -16.32 -12.16 12.51
CA ASP A 317 -17.71 -11.97 12.06
C ASP A 317 -18.05 -10.50 11.84
N ALA A 318 -17.69 -9.64 12.80
CA ALA A 318 -17.96 -8.21 12.71
C ALA A 318 -17.15 -7.57 11.57
N SER A 319 -15.89 -7.95 11.41
CA SER A 319 -15.00 -7.44 10.36
C SER A 319 -15.43 -7.90 8.97
N LEU A 320 -15.83 -9.16 8.81
CA LEU A 320 -16.38 -9.68 7.55
C LEU A 320 -17.67 -8.95 7.17
N ALA A 321 -18.60 -8.78 8.13
CA ALA A 321 -19.86 -8.06 7.90
C ALA A 321 -19.61 -6.59 7.52
N ALA A 322 -18.71 -5.91 8.22
CA ALA A 322 -18.35 -4.52 7.93
C ALA A 322 -17.68 -4.37 6.57
N PHE A 323 -16.80 -5.31 6.21
CA PHE A 323 -16.10 -5.31 4.94
C PHE A 323 -17.04 -5.61 3.76
N GLU A 324 -17.92 -6.62 3.89
CA GLU A 324 -18.98 -6.92 2.90
C GLU A 324 -19.93 -5.74 2.72
N ALA A 325 -20.38 -5.11 3.81
CA ALA A 325 -21.21 -3.90 3.75
C ALA A 325 -20.48 -2.74 3.03
N GLY A 326 -19.18 -2.58 3.29
CA GLY A 326 -18.37 -1.51 2.69
C GLY A 326 -18.18 -1.70 1.19
N LEU A 327 -17.90 -2.94 0.75
CA LEU A 327 -17.78 -3.28 -0.66
C LEU A 327 -19.12 -3.09 -1.40
N ASN A 328 -20.23 -3.55 -0.82
CA ASN A 328 -21.56 -3.34 -1.38
C ASN A 328 -21.92 -1.84 -1.48
N ALA A 329 -21.61 -1.06 -0.44
CA ALA A 329 -21.78 0.39 -0.47
C ALA A 329 -20.93 1.06 -1.56
N ALA A 330 -19.70 0.58 -1.79
CA ALA A 330 -18.82 1.09 -2.84
C ALA A 330 -19.38 0.79 -4.25
N VAL A 331 -19.88 -0.43 -4.48
CA VAL A 331 -20.54 -0.81 -5.74
C VAL A 331 -21.80 0.03 -5.98
N ALA A 332 -22.63 0.22 -4.94
CA ALA A 332 -23.83 1.05 -5.04
C ALA A 332 -23.50 2.53 -5.30
N ALA A 333 -22.49 3.06 -4.63
CA ALA A 333 -22.03 4.44 -4.79
C ALA A 333 -21.42 4.74 -6.16
N CYS A 334 -20.78 3.74 -6.76
CA CYS A 334 -20.11 3.84 -8.05
C CYS A 334 -20.46 2.63 -8.91
N PRO A 335 -21.64 2.58 -9.58
CA PRO A 335 -22.06 1.41 -10.36
C PRO A 335 -21.13 1.03 -11.53
N ARG A 336 -20.22 1.93 -11.90
CA ARG A 336 -19.19 1.73 -12.93
C ARG A 336 -17.83 1.30 -12.36
N VAL A 337 -17.75 1.02 -11.07
CA VAL A 337 -16.52 0.55 -10.41
C VAL A 337 -15.98 -0.69 -11.11
N ARG A 338 -14.66 -0.80 -11.12
CA ARG A 338 -13.92 -1.97 -11.59
C ARG A 338 -13.03 -2.49 -10.48
N PHE A 339 -13.10 -3.79 -10.25
CA PHE A 339 -12.13 -4.48 -9.40
C PHE A 339 -10.89 -4.82 -10.22
N LEU A 340 -9.72 -4.46 -9.71
CA LEU A 340 -8.41 -4.73 -10.33
C LEU A 340 -7.41 -5.16 -9.27
N THR A 341 -6.36 -5.82 -9.73
CA THR A 341 -5.14 -6.02 -8.96
C THR A 341 -4.16 -4.87 -9.22
N PRO A 342 -3.20 -4.61 -8.30
CA PRO A 342 -2.15 -3.61 -8.53
C PRO A 342 -1.33 -3.85 -9.78
N LEU A 343 -1.01 -5.11 -10.10
CA LEU A 343 -0.23 -5.45 -11.29
C LEU A 343 -0.98 -5.11 -12.58
N GLU A 344 -2.26 -5.46 -12.67
CA GLU A 344 -3.10 -5.09 -13.83
C GLU A 344 -3.19 -3.56 -14.00
N LEU A 345 -3.37 -2.83 -12.89
CA LEU A 345 -3.40 -1.37 -12.91
C LEU A 345 -2.06 -0.79 -13.38
N ALA A 346 -0.94 -1.31 -12.87
CA ALA A 346 0.38 -0.86 -13.26
C ALA A 346 0.67 -1.12 -14.73
N HIS A 347 0.27 -2.28 -15.26
CA HIS A 347 0.40 -2.61 -16.69
C HIS A 347 -0.49 -1.73 -17.57
N ALA A 348 -1.72 -1.43 -17.13
CA ALA A 348 -2.61 -0.51 -17.84
C ALA A 348 -2.04 0.90 -17.91
N ILE A 349 -1.44 1.40 -16.82
CA ILE A 349 -0.72 2.68 -16.79
C ILE A 349 0.49 2.63 -17.72
N GLU A 350 1.27 1.55 -17.71
CA GLU A 350 2.47 1.39 -18.54
C GLU A 350 2.15 1.51 -20.02
N LYS A 351 1.20 0.70 -20.46
CA LYS A 351 0.80 0.58 -21.86
C LYS A 351 -0.06 1.76 -22.31
N ARG A 352 -0.41 2.67 -21.39
CA ARG A 352 -1.41 3.73 -21.58
C ARG A 352 -2.68 3.18 -22.21
N ASP A 353 -3.13 2.03 -21.70
CA ASP A 353 -4.21 1.27 -22.30
C ASP A 353 -5.47 2.15 -22.40
N PRO A 354 -5.99 2.43 -23.62
CA PRO A 354 -7.13 3.31 -23.80
C PRO A 354 -8.42 2.78 -23.17
N ALA A 355 -8.50 1.49 -22.81
CA ALA A 355 -9.62 0.95 -22.05
C ALA A 355 -9.62 1.47 -20.60
N TRP A 356 -8.45 1.78 -20.04
CA TRP A 356 -8.28 2.14 -18.63
C TRP A 356 -7.86 3.59 -18.42
N ILE A 357 -7.07 4.15 -19.33
CA ILE A 357 -6.46 5.47 -19.22
C ILE A 357 -7.22 6.50 -20.07
N GLU A 358 -7.52 7.64 -19.47
CA GLU A 358 -8.18 8.78 -20.11
C GLU A 358 -7.15 9.72 -20.74
N GLY A 359 -7.21 9.85 -22.06
CA GLY A 359 -6.32 10.71 -22.84
C GLY A 359 -6.92 12.07 -23.19
N ARG A 360 -8.25 12.23 -23.14
CA ARG A 360 -8.93 13.45 -23.61
C ARG A 360 -8.57 14.63 -22.71
N LEU A 361 -8.01 15.68 -23.31
CA LEU A 361 -7.52 16.87 -22.63
C LEU A 361 -8.56 17.45 -21.68
N GLN A 362 -9.80 17.55 -22.16
CA GLN A 362 -10.95 18.04 -21.42
C GLN A 362 -11.13 17.29 -20.08
N ARG A 363 -11.30 15.97 -20.13
CA ARG A 363 -11.47 15.15 -18.92
C ARG A 363 -10.25 15.20 -17.99
N ARG A 364 -9.04 15.26 -18.57
CA ARG A 364 -7.81 15.41 -17.79
C ARG A 364 -7.75 16.74 -17.04
N LEU A 365 -8.21 17.84 -17.64
CA LEU A 365 -8.28 19.15 -16.98
C LEU A 365 -9.26 19.14 -15.80
N THR A 366 -10.47 18.58 -15.98
CA THR A 366 -11.46 18.45 -14.90
C THR A 366 -10.88 17.68 -13.70
N VAL A 367 -10.22 16.56 -13.97
CA VAL A 367 -9.57 15.73 -12.95
C VAL A 367 -8.38 16.44 -12.30
N TRP A 368 -7.54 17.09 -13.10
CA TRP A 368 -6.41 17.85 -12.60
C TRP A 368 -6.85 18.95 -11.65
N CYS A 369 -7.89 19.72 -12.00
CA CYS A 369 -8.50 20.71 -11.12
C CYS A 369 -8.98 20.10 -9.79
N ALA A 370 -9.56 18.90 -9.81
CA ALA A 370 -9.97 18.20 -8.60
C ALA A 370 -8.79 17.76 -7.70
N ARG A 371 -7.60 17.53 -8.28
CA ARG A 371 -6.38 17.19 -7.54
C ARG A 371 -5.70 18.41 -6.89
N LEU A 372 -5.99 19.63 -7.36
CA LEU A 372 -5.36 20.85 -6.84
C LEU A 372 -5.74 21.15 -5.39
N ASP A 373 -6.88 20.65 -4.93
CA ASP A 373 -7.33 20.78 -3.55
C ASP A 373 -6.40 20.08 -2.54
N GLU A 374 -5.58 19.13 -3.00
CA GLU A 374 -4.61 18.41 -2.17
C GLU A 374 -3.23 19.03 -2.16
N ILE A 375 -2.97 20.07 -2.96
CA ILE A 375 -1.67 20.76 -2.94
C ILE A 375 -1.67 21.70 -1.73
N PRO A 376 -0.76 21.48 -0.74
CA PRO A 376 -0.73 22.32 0.46
C PRO A 376 -0.60 23.80 0.11
N ARG A 377 -1.40 24.65 0.76
CA ARG A 377 -1.41 26.13 0.61
C ARG A 377 -1.83 26.66 -0.77
N PHE A 378 -1.77 25.87 -1.84
CA PHE A 378 -2.11 26.31 -3.20
C PHE A 378 -3.53 26.88 -3.26
N ARG A 379 -4.54 26.17 -2.74
CA ARG A 379 -5.93 26.64 -2.77
C ARG A 379 -6.12 27.99 -2.08
N ARG A 380 -5.44 28.21 -0.95
CA ARG A 380 -5.50 29.47 -0.21
C ARG A 380 -4.91 30.61 -1.05
N ILE A 381 -3.74 30.39 -1.64
CA ILE A 381 -3.04 31.39 -2.45
C ILE A 381 -3.77 31.64 -3.77
N ALA A 382 -4.33 30.60 -4.40
CA ALA A 382 -5.16 30.72 -5.60
C ALA A 382 -6.44 31.53 -5.34
N ARG A 383 -7.04 31.40 -4.14
CA ARG A 383 -8.19 32.24 -3.74
C ARG A 383 -7.78 33.70 -3.54
N LEU A 384 -6.69 33.93 -2.80
CA LEU A 384 -6.19 35.29 -2.52
C LEU A 384 -5.75 36.04 -3.78
N SER A 385 -5.26 35.33 -4.79
CA SER A 385 -4.84 35.89 -6.08
C SER A 385 -5.96 35.98 -7.13
N GLY A 386 -7.17 35.48 -6.84
CA GLY A 386 -8.26 35.40 -7.82
C GLY A 386 -8.10 34.30 -8.88
N LEU A 387 -7.01 33.53 -8.86
CA LEU A 387 -6.72 32.41 -9.77
C LEU A 387 -7.77 31.28 -9.71
N THR A 388 -8.56 31.19 -8.64
CA THR A 388 -9.65 30.20 -8.55
C THR A 388 -10.73 30.37 -9.62
N LEU A 389 -11.01 31.59 -10.09
CA LEU A 389 -12.03 31.84 -11.10
C LEU A 389 -11.68 31.19 -12.45
N PRO A 390 -10.51 31.48 -13.06
CA PRO A 390 -10.13 30.81 -14.31
C PRO A 390 -9.98 29.30 -14.14
N LEU A 391 -9.47 28.81 -13.00
CA LEU A 391 -9.39 27.36 -12.73
C LEU A 391 -10.78 26.70 -12.64
N ALA A 392 -11.76 27.38 -12.06
CA ALA A 392 -13.13 26.89 -11.99
C ALA A 392 -13.81 26.89 -13.38
N CYS A 393 -13.55 27.91 -14.21
CA CYS A 393 -14.01 27.95 -15.59
C CYS A 393 -13.39 26.80 -16.41
N LEU A 394 -12.08 26.58 -16.29
CA LEU A 394 -11.37 25.46 -16.95
C LEU A 394 -11.90 24.10 -16.51
N GLY A 395 -12.28 23.95 -15.23
CA GLY A 395 -12.83 22.70 -14.69
C GLY A 395 -14.33 22.47 -14.98
N ARG A 396 -15.09 23.52 -15.32
CA ARG A 396 -16.54 23.44 -15.65
C ARG A 396 -16.82 23.42 -17.15
N ALA A 397 -15.99 24.10 -17.94
CA ALA A 397 -16.03 24.05 -19.40
C ALA A 397 -15.51 22.70 -19.96
N ALA A 398 -15.09 21.79 -19.07
CA ALA A 398 -14.45 20.54 -19.38
C ALA A 398 -15.17 19.31 -18.82
#